data_AF-A0A2T3IEF4-F1
#
_entry.id   AF-A0A2T3IEF4-F1
#
_cell.length_a   1.000
_cell.length_b   1.000
_cell.length_c   1.000
_cell.angle_alpha   90.00
_cell.angle_beta   90.00
_cell.angle_gamma   90.00
#
_symmetry.space_group_name_H-M   'P 1'
#
loop_
_entity.id
_entity.type
_entity.pdbx_description
1 polymer ?
#
loop_
_entity_poly.entity_id
_entity_poly.type
_entity_poly.pdbx_seq_one_letter_code
_entity_poly.pdbx_strand_id
1 'polypeptide(L)'
;MNSNYNPDKNQQQTERFQPPVHHQQPVHHQQPVHHQQPVNQQQPVNYQQPVNQQQPVHQNSNMTQDVSIYSHSYKIHGGKSALDVRATEKLRKSEENVIDKDGNKNLFHTIQLECAPKNDGQTRSYNWKRKVVLQLTDQELPLFICVCLGSLKKISFGNHGVGEEKNCKYFSIENQGIKLFMQIGNNSDKNKINLPIPINMPNAVHMGMIALEQYAKNFPALSSDTVLKQVHYIGNVYCSFNHQEIKDKIPVN
;
A
#
# COMPACT_ATOMS: atom_id res chain seq x y z
N MET A 1 -34.06 -44.02 32.31
CA MET A 1 -34.45 -42.59 32.28
C MET A 1 -33.22 -41.78 32.66
N ASN A 2 -32.80 -40.88 31.76
CA ASN A 2 -31.59 -40.06 31.87
C ASN A 2 -31.68 -39.05 33.02
N SER A 3 -30.54 -38.77 33.67
CA SER A 3 -30.02 -37.41 33.79
C SER A 3 -28.58 -37.44 34.32
N ASN A 4 -27.66 -36.94 33.49
CA ASN A 4 -26.27 -36.61 33.83
C ASN A 4 -26.21 -35.16 34.34
N TYR A 5 -25.53 -34.91 35.46
CA TYR A 5 -24.97 -33.58 35.77
C TYR A 5 -23.76 -33.64 36.73
N ASN A 6 -22.57 -33.52 36.12
CA ASN A 6 -21.37 -32.70 36.44
C ASN A 6 -20.70 -32.66 37.86
N PRO A 7 -19.44 -32.18 37.99
CA PRO A 7 -18.30 -32.97 38.47
C PRO A 7 -17.60 -32.34 39.70
N ASP A 8 -16.61 -33.01 40.32
CA ASP A 8 -15.47 -32.28 40.92
C ASP A 8 -14.26 -33.17 41.25
N LYS A 9 -13.13 -32.77 40.66
CA LYS A 9 -11.73 -32.70 41.15
C LYS A 9 -11.30 -33.57 42.35
N ASN A 10 -10.26 -34.39 42.19
CA ASN A 10 -8.84 -34.03 42.48
C ASN A 10 -7.89 -35.25 42.58
N GLN A 11 -6.73 -35.10 41.92
CA GLN A 11 -5.36 -35.46 42.37
C GLN A 11 -4.96 -36.92 42.63
N GLN A 12 -4.00 -37.42 41.83
CA GLN A 12 -2.65 -37.89 42.22
C GLN A 12 -1.95 -38.48 40.97
N GLN A 13 -0.94 -37.80 40.40
CA GLN A 13 0.50 -37.88 40.70
C GLN A 13 1.19 -39.13 40.09
N THR A 14 2.01 -38.94 39.06
CA THR A 14 3.28 -39.68 38.84
C THR A 14 4.18 -38.90 37.87
N GLU A 15 5.11 -38.12 38.41
CA GLU A 15 6.37 -37.80 37.74
C GLU A 15 7.35 -38.93 38.04
N ARG A 16 8.18 -39.36 37.06
CA ARG A 16 9.57 -39.83 37.29
C ARG A 16 10.36 -40.09 35.98
N PHE A 17 11.33 -39.21 35.75
CA PHE A 17 12.72 -39.36 35.26
C PHE A 17 13.07 -39.84 33.82
N GLN A 18 13.73 -38.93 33.09
CA GLN A 18 14.88 -39.12 32.18
C GLN A 18 16.21 -38.83 32.94
N PRO A 19 17.44 -38.91 32.35
CA PRO A 19 18.12 -39.83 31.40
C PRO A 19 19.51 -40.29 32.01
N PRO A 20 20.61 -40.73 31.30
CA PRO A 20 21.44 -39.92 30.35
C PRO A 20 22.30 -40.64 29.24
N VAL A 21 22.58 -39.89 28.15
CA VAL A 21 23.84 -39.55 27.41
C VAL A 21 25.04 -40.54 27.22
N HIS A 22 25.58 -40.62 25.98
CA HIS A 22 27.02 -40.78 25.59
C HIS A 22 27.29 -39.99 24.27
N HIS A 23 28.07 -38.88 24.19
CA HIS A 23 29.54 -38.66 24.05
C HIS A 23 30.21 -39.39 22.85
N GLN A 24 30.46 -38.74 21.70
CA GLN A 24 31.63 -37.92 21.23
C GLN A 24 32.93 -38.68 20.89
N GLN A 25 33.54 -38.41 19.71
CA GLN A 25 34.98 -38.12 19.42
C GLN A 25 35.31 -38.10 17.88
N PRO A 26 36.49 -37.64 17.37
CA PRO A 26 36.97 -36.25 17.23
C PRO A 26 37.49 -35.89 15.79
N VAL A 27 38.00 -34.64 15.62
CA VAL A 27 38.50 -33.98 14.38
C VAL A 27 40.05 -33.98 14.30
N HIS A 28 40.69 -34.01 13.11
CA HIS A 28 42.01 -33.36 12.80
C HIS A 28 42.37 -33.42 11.27
N HIS A 29 42.59 -32.28 10.57
CA HIS A 29 43.84 -31.73 9.93
C HIS A 29 44.23 -32.31 8.52
N GLN A 30 44.80 -31.64 7.49
CA GLN A 30 45.34 -30.30 7.16
C GLN A 30 45.52 -30.15 5.59
N GLN A 31 45.80 -28.93 5.10
CA GLN A 31 46.04 -28.38 3.70
C GLN A 31 47.36 -28.86 3.00
N PRO A 32 47.82 -28.48 1.74
CA PRO A 32 47.63 -27.23 0.93
C PRO A 32 47.66 -27.30 -0.64
N VAL A 33 47.73 -26.09 -1.25
CA VAL A 33 47.59 -25.53 -2.62
C VAL A 33 48.71 -25.88 -3.64
N HIS A 34 48.40 -25.91 -4.97
CA HIS A 34 49.30 -25.43 -6.06
C HIS A 34 48.49 -25.06 -7.34
N HIS A 35 48.41 -23.78 -7.73
CA HIS A 35 49.23 -23.05 -8.74
C HIS A 35 49.00 -23.48 -10.21
N GLN A 36 48.48 -22.56 -11.04
CA GLN A 36 49.15 -22.03 -12.26
C GLN A 36 48.52 -20.68 -12.69
N GLN A 37 49.37 -19.67 -12.86
CA GLN A 37 49.21 -18.35 -13.51
C GLN A 37 50.13 -18.35 -14.77
N PRO A 38 50.27 -17.27 -15.57
CA PRO A 38 49.32 -16.39 -16.28
C PRO A 38 49.75 -16.23 -17.78
N VAL A 39 49.49 -15.08 -18.45
CA VAL A 39 50.12 -14.52 -19.71
C VAL A 39 49.24 -14.64 -20.99
N ASN A 40 49.05 -13.66 -21.89
CA ASN A 40 49.30 -12.21 -22.02
C ASN A 40 48.37 -11.68 -23.15
N GLN A 41 47.71 -10.53 -22.99
CA GLN A 41 47.99 -9.20 -23.59
C GLN A 41 48.01 -9.07 -25.13
N GLN A 42 47.14 -8.18 -25.65
CA GLN A 42 47.39 -7.01 -26.54
C GLN A 42 46.01 -6.32 -26.82
N GLN A 43 45.61 -5.18 -26.21
CA GLN A 43 45.93 -3.73 -26.40
C GLN A 43 45.56 -3.13 -27.79
N PRO A 44 45.33 -1.80 -27.95
CA PRO A 44 44.35 -0.89 -27.30
C PRO A 44 43.67 0.11 -28.30
N VAL A 45 42.50 0.73 -28.03
CA VAL A 45 42.25 2.14 -28.53
C VAL A 45 41.28 2.91 -27.62
N ASN A 46 41.67 4.16 -27.42
CA ASN A 46 41.22 5.24 -26.56
C ASN A 46 40.10 6.08 -27.20
N TYR A 47 39.16 6.63 -26.41
CA TYR A 47 38.71 8.04 -26.48
C TYR A 47 38.08 8.46 -25.15
N GLN A 48 38.68 9.48 -24.51
CA GLN A 48 38.20 10.27 -23.37
C GLN A 48 37.06 11.22 -23.81
N GLN A 49 36.15 11.73 -22.97
CA GLN A 49 36.38 12.76 -21.92
C GLN A 49 35.12 12.98 -21.01
N PRO A 50 35.24 13.73 -19.90
CA PRO A 50 34.43 13.59 -18.69
C PRO A 50 33.20 14.52 -18.66
N VAL A 51 32.17 14.17 -17.88
CA VAL A 51 31.14 15.14 -17.47
C VAL A 51 31.02 15.15 -15.95
N ASN A 52 31.66 16.17 -15.39
CA ASN A 52 31.29 16.77 -14.11
C ASN A 52 29.86 17.30 -14.21
N GLN A 53 28.99 16.91 -13.30
CA GLN A 53 28.03 17.83 -12.68
C GLN A 53 27.53 17.23 -11.36
N GLN A 54 28.17 17.69 -10.30
CA GLN A 54 27.67 17.66 -8.93
C GLN A 54 26.39 18.50 -8.85
N GLN A 55 25.41 18.03 -8.09
CA GLN A 55 24.48 18.88 -7.34
C GLN A 55 24.36 18.36 -5.90
N PRO A 56 24.15 19.25 -4.93
CA PRO A 56 25.00 19.33 -3.74
C PRO A 56 24.59 18.39 -2.60
N VAL A 57 25.60 17.77 -1.99
CA VAL A 57 25.50 17.16 -0.66
C VAL A 57 25.64 18.30 0.34
N HIS A 58 24.54 18.77 0.92
CA HIS A 58 24.60 19.64 2.08
C HIS A 58 24.84 18.78 3.33
N GLN A 59 26.09 18.77 3.79
CA GLN A 59 26.48 18.33 5.13
C GLN A 59 26.64 19.54 6.05
N ASN A 60 25.82 19.57 7.12
CA ASN A 60 25.99 20.18 8.46
C ASN A 60 24.62 20.70 8.93
N SER A 61 24.13 20.45 10.13
CA SER A 61 24.71 19.92 11.37
C SER A 61 23.56 19.67 12.36
N ASN A 62 23.76 18.74 13.31
CA ASN A 62 22.85 18.31 14.40
C ASN A 62 21.75 17.32 14.01
N MET A 63 22.13 16.05 13.84
CA MET A 63 21.21 14.92 13.80
C MET A 63 20.64 14.65 15.21
N THR A 64 19.58 15.37 15.56
CA THR A 64 18.53 14.78 16.39
C THR A 64 17.85 13.73 15.51
N GLN A 65 17.68 12.51 16.02
CA GLN A 65 17.04 11.39 15.32
C GLN A 65 15.65 11.76 14.79
N ASP A 66 15.58 12.28 13.56
CA ASP A 66 14.37 12.27 12.75
C ASP A 66 14.61 11.26 11.63
N VAL A 67 14.23 10.00 11.91
CA VAL A 67 14.15 8.97 10.87
C VAL A 67 12.99 9.37 9.99
N SER A 68 13.27 10.20 8.99
CA SER A 68 12.33 10.56 7.96
C SER A 68 11.90 9.31 7.18
N ILE A 69 10.71 8.81 7.52
CA ILE A 69 10.03 7.70 6.84
C ILE A 69 9.45 8.23 5.51
N TYR A 70 10.29 8.71 4.59
CA TYR A 70 9.85 9.30 3.30
C TYR A 70 9.28 8.29 2.29
N SER A 71 8.97 7.06 2.68
CA SER A 71 8.22 6.15 1.79
C SER A 71 7.45 5.08 2.56
N HIS A 72 6.43 5.49 3.33
CA HIS A 72 5.43 4.54 3.79
C HIS A 72 4.58 4.08 2.59
N SER A 73 5.02 3.00 1.94
CA SER A 73 4.41 2.44 0.73
C SER A 73 4.16 0.94 0.88
N TYR A 74 3.06 0.45 0.31
CA TYR A 74 2.67 -0.95 0.38
C TYR A 74 2.36 -1.51 -1.00
N LYS A 75 3.13 -2.54 -1.39
CA LYS A 75 3.09 -3.12 -2.73
C LYS A 75 2.30 -4.42 -2.75
N ILE A 76 1.43 -4.56 -3.74
CA ILE A 76 0.62 -5.75 -3.99
C ILE A 76 0.91 -6.23 -5.42
N HIS A 77 1.23 -7.50 -5.56
CA HIS A 77 1.63 -8.11 -6.83
C HIS A 77 0.58 -9.09 -7.33
N GLY A 78 -0.05 -8.79 -8.46
CA GLY A 78 -1.02 -9.63 -9.13
C GLY A 78 -0.48 -10.27 -10.42
N GLY A 79 -1.27 -11.16 -11.02
CA GLY A 79 -0.90 -11.85 -12.25
C GLY A 79 -0.86 -10.96 -13.51
N LYS A 80 -1.60 -9.84 -13.51
CA LYS A 80 -1.69 -8.90 -14.65
C LYS A 80 -1.10 -7.52 -14.37
N SER A 81 -1.02 -7.13 -13.10
CA SER A 81 -0.56 -5.82 -12.67
C SER A 81 -0.06 -5.85 -11.23
N ALA A 82 0.68 -4.81 -10.85
CA ALA A 82 1.07 -4.54 -9.47
C ALA A 82 0.49 -3.18 -9.03
N LEU A 83 0.14 -3.08 -7.76
CA LEU A 83 -0.29 -1.86 -7.09
C LEU A 83 0.77 -1.44 -6.09
N ASP A 84 1.02 -0.14 -5.99
CA ASP A 84 1.77 0.49 -4.93
C ASP A 84 0.90 1.57 -4.29
N VAL A 85 0.58 1.39 -3.00
CA VAL A 85 -0.22 2.32 -2.20
C VAL A 85 0.74 3.15 -1.38
N ARG A 86 0.85 4.44 -1.66
CA ARG A 86 1.80 5.34 -1.02
C ARG A 86 1.09 6.36 -0.17
N ALA A 87 1.52 6.53 1.07
CA ALA A 87 1.20 7.73 1.84
C ALA A 87 1.77 8.96 1.13
N THR A 88 0.99 10.04 1.05
CA THR A 88 1.39 11.30 0.41
C THR A 88 0.60 12.47 1.00
N GLU A 89 0.93 13.67 0.58
CA GLU A 89 0.25 14.90 0.98
C GLU A 89 -0.03 15.78 -0.25
N LYS A 90 -1.04 16.64 -0.14
CA LYS A 90 -1.28 17.70 -1.13
C LYS A 90 -1.61 19.00 -0.44
N LEU A 91 -1.24 20.10 -1.09
CA LEU A 91 -1.75 21.40 -0.72
C LEU A 91 -3.26 21.46 -0.98
N ARG A 92 -4.01 21.96 0.00
CA ARG A 92 -5.40 22.35 -0.20
C ARG A 92 -5.38 23.62 -1.05
N LYS A 93 -5.77 23.53 -2.34
CA LYS A 93 -5.68 24.65 -3.29
C LYS A 93 -6.40 25.92 -2.82
N SER A 94 -7.51 25.77 -2.10
CA SER A 94 -8.24 26.89 -1.49
C SER A 94 -7.43 27.64 -0.42
N GLU A 95 -6.34 27.05 0.06
CA GLU A 95 -5.55 27.47 1.20
C GLU A 95 -4.05 27.48 0.87
N GLU A 96 -3.68 27.54 -0.42
CA GLU A 96 -2.28 27.49 -0.85
C GLU A 96 -1.42 28.61 -0.26
N ASN A 97 -2.05 29.76 0.03
CA ASN A 97 -1.42 30.93 0.67
C ASN A 97 -1.68 31.00 2.19
N VAL A 98 -2.32 29.98 2.77
CA VAL A 98 -2.59 29.91 4.21
C VAL A 98 -1.46 29.14 4.88
N ILE A 99 -0.74 29.85 5.74
CA ILE A 99 0.27 29.28 6.63
C ILE A 99 -0.19 29.47 8.07
N ASP A 100 0.14 28.52 8.93
CA ASP A 100 -0.09 28.66 10.37
C ASP A 100 0.92 29.65 11.00
N LYS A 101 0.76 29.88 12.30
CA LYS A 101 1.63 30.76 13.10
C LYS A 101 3.12 30.36 13.09
N ASP A 102 3.40 29.11 12.75
CA ASP A 102 4.74 28.52 12.72
C ASP A 102 5.29 28.44 11.27
N GLY A 103 4.52 28.94 10.29
CA GLY A 103 4.89 28.98 8.87
C GLY A 103 4.58 27.70 8.10
N ASN A 104 3.89 26.73 8.70
CA ASN A 104 3.55 25.47 8.03
C ASN A 104 2.33 25.65 7.12
N LYS A 105 2.36 25.00 5.95
CA LYS A 105 1.25 25.00 5.01
C LYS A 105 0.13 24.07 5.46
N ASN A 106 -1.11 24.39 5.10
CA ASN A 106 -2.22 23.46 5.32
C ASN A 106 -2.20 22.32 4.29
N LEU A 107 -1.70 21.16 4.73
CA LEU A 107 -1.60 19.95 3.92
C LEU A 107 -2.79 19.02 4.17
N PHE A 108 -3.21 18.35 3.10
CA PHE A 108 -4.12 17.21 3.18
C PHE A 108 -3.33 15.92 3.00
N HIS A 109 -3.26 15.13 4.06
CA HIS A 109 -2.68 13.79 4.06
C HIS A 109 -3.62 12.81 3.35
N THR A 110 -3.10 12.09 2.36
CA THR A 110 -3.86 11.18 1.51
C THR A 110 -2.99 10.02 1.04
N ILE A 111 -3.52 9.18 0.15
CA ILE A 111 -2.76 8.14 -0.52
C ILE A 111 -2.71 8.36 -2.03
N GLN A 112 -1.62 7.90 -2.62
CA GLN A 112 -1.45 7.75 -4.05
C GLN A 112 -1.44 6.26 -4.41
N LEU A 113 -2.21 5.91 -5.43
CA LEU A 113 -2.31 4.60 -6.02
C LEU A 113 -1.50 4.61 -7.32
N GLU A 114 -0.41 3.86 -7.37
CA GLU A 114 0.34 3.62 -8.59
C GLU A 114 0.12 2.19 -9.05
N CYS A 115 -0.45 1.99 -10.23
CA CYS A 115 -0.67 0.66 -10.78
C CYS A 115 0.10 0.46 -12.08
N ALA A 116 0.90 -0.60 -12.16
CA ALA A 116 1.72 -0.93 -13.32
C ALA A 116 1.30 -2.26 -13.95
N PRO A 117 1.24 -2.37 -15.29
CA PRO A 117 1.04 -3.66 -15.95
C PRO A 117 2.24 -4.58 -15.73
N LYS A 118 2.01 -5.89 -15.75
CA LYS A 118 3.09 -6.88 -15.78
C LYS A 118 3.89 -6.73 -17.08
N ASN A 119 5.21 -6.93 -17.02
CA ASN A 119 6.01 -7.11 -18.24
C ASN A 119 5.68 -8.44 -18.91
N ASP A 120 6.00 -8.53 -20.20
CA ASP A 120 5.93 -9.79 -20.94
C ASP A 120 6.91 -10.82 -20.36
N GLY A 121 6.51 -12.10 -20.37
CA GLY A 121 7.31 -13.22 -19.88
C GLY A 121 6.88 -13.80 -18.52
N GLN A 122 7.66 -14.78 -18.04
CA GLN A 122 7.31 -15.57 -16.85
C GLN A 122 7.75 -14.94 -15.51
N THR A 123 8.55 -13.86 -15.53
CA THR A 123 9.02 -13.23 -14.29
C THR A 123 7.92 -12.39 -13.63
N ARG A 124 7.97 -12.24 -12.29
CA ARG A 124 7.13 -11.29 -11.53
C ARG A 124 7.69 -9.86 -11.64
N SER A 125 7.85 -9.36 -12.86
CA SER A 125 8.30 -8.00 -13.13
C SER A 125 7.19 -7.13 -13.73
N TYR A 126 7.21 -5.83 -13.46
CA TYR A 126 6.13 -4.89 -13.79
C TYR A 126 6.70 -3.64 -14.47
N ASN A 127 5.98 -3.11 -15.47
CA ASN A 127 6.37 -1.94 -16.23
C ASN A 127 5.97 -0.64 -15.53
N TRP A 128 6.76 -0.20 -14.55
CA TRP A 128 6.50 1.04 -13.81
C TRP A 128 6.61 2.31 -14.65
N LYS A 129 7.18 2.25 -15.87
CA LYS A 129 7.17 3.37 -16.81
C LYS A 129 5.78 3.59 -17.44
N ARG A 130 4.95 2.54 -17.51
CA ARG A 130 3.60 2.56 -18.08
C ARG A 130 2.51 2.51 -16.98
N LYS A 131 2.80 3.06 -15.81
CA LYS A 131 1.87 3.05 -14.67
C LYS A 131 0.72 4.04 -14.86
N VAL A 132 -0.43 3.72 -14.27
CA VAL A 132 -1.51 4.68 -14.00
C VAL A 132 -1.34 5.17 -12.56
N VAL A 133 -1.35 6.49 -12.37
CA VAL A 133 -1.21 7.12 -11.05
C VAL A 133 -2.46 7.92 -10.74
N LEU A 134 -3.01 7.69 -9.56
CA LEU A 134 -4.18 8.35 -9.01
C LEU A 134 -3.88 8.78 -7.58
N GLN A 135 -4.24 10.00 -7.20
CA GLN A 135 -4.17 10.45 -5.81
C GLN A 135 -5.59 10.64 -5.31
N LEU A 136 -5.92 10.02 -4.17
CA LEU A 136 -7.28 10.06 -3.66
C LEU A 136 -7.66 11.45 -3.16
N THR A 137 -8.88 11.85 -3.47
CA THR A 137 -9.50 13.07 -2.96
C THR A 137 -9.91 12.91 -1.49
N ASP A 138 -10.31 14.01 -0.88
CA ASP A 138 -10.88 14.06 0.47
C ASP A 138 -12.21 13.32 0.59
N GLN A 139 -12.98 13.24 -0.51
CA GLN A 139 -14.22 12.45 -0.57
C GLN A 139 -13.95 10.97 -0.81
N GLU A 140 -12.96 10.64 -1.64
CA GLU A 140 -12.65 9.24 -2.00
C GLU A 140 -11.96 8.49 -0.86
N LEU A 141 -11.02 9.13 -0.16
CA LEU A 141 -10.20 8.49 0.87
C LEU A 141 -11.03 7.77 1.96
N PRO A 142 -12.02 8.40 2.63
CA PRO A 142 -12.84 7.72 3.64
C PRO A 142 -13.67 6.56 3.07
N LEU A 143 -14.19 6.70 1.84
CA LEU A 143 -14.98 5.64 1.20
C LEU A 143 -14.10 4.46 0.76
N PHE A 144 -12.86 4.74 0.34
CA PHE A 144 -11.84 3.73 0.07
C PHE A 144 -11.49 2.94 1.34
N ILE A 145 -11.28 3.61 2.48
CA ILE A 145 -11.08 2.96 3.78
C ILE A 145 -12.27 2.06 4.12
N CYS A 146 -13.50 2.52 3.90
CA CYS A 146 -14.69 1.72 4.15
C CYS A 146 -14.72 0.41 3.37
N VAL A 147 -14.31 0.39 2.09
CA VAL A 147 -14.24 -0.87 1.32
C VAL A 147 -13.10 -1.76 1.83
N CYS A 148 -11.93 -1.18 2.11
CA CYS A 148 -10.76 -1.92 2.60
C CYS A 148 -11.02 -2.62 3.95
N LEU A 149 -11.75 -1.95 4.84
CA LEU A 149 -12.09 -2.44 6.17
C LEU A 149 -13.47 -3.10 6.24
N GLY A 150 -14.12 -3.33 5.09
CA GLY A 150 -15.32 -4.17 4.98
C GLY A 150 -16.66 -3.51 5.33
N SER A 151 -16.71 -2.19 5.51
CA SER A 151 -17.96 -1.44 5.75
C SER A 151 -18.74 -1.12 4.47
N LEU A 152 -18.06 -1.04 3.33
CA LEU A 152 -18.68 -0.87 2.03
C LEU A 152 -18.37 -2.05 1.11
N LYS A 153 -19.36 -2.44 0.31
CA LYS A 153 -19.18 -3.51 -0.69
C LYS A 153 -18.38 -3.03 -1.89
N LYS A 154 -18.64 -1.83 -2.40
CA LYS A 154 -18.05 -1.35 -3.66
C LYS A 154 -18.04 0.17 -3.72
N ILE A 155 -16.98 0.71 -4.34
CA ILE A 155 -16.93 2.10 -4.82
C ILE A 155 -16.34 2.12 -6.23
N SER A 156 -16.65 3.18 -6.97
CA SER A 156 -16.05 3.47 -8.27
C SER A 156 -15.97 4.98 -8.45
N PHE A 157 -14.79 5.47 -8.81
CA PHE A 157 -14.54 6.89 -9.05
C PHE A 157 -13.82 7.05 -10.39
N GLY A 158 -14.19 8.10 -11.12
CA GLY A 158 -13.63 8.45 -12.42
C GLY A 158 -13.24 9.93 -12.45
N ASN A 159 -13.11 10.48 -13.65
CA ASN A 159 -12.80 11.90 -13.86
C ASN A 159 -11.48 12.37 -13.25
N HIS A 160 -10.53 11.45 -13.01
CA HIS A 160 -9.17 11.81 -12.68
C HIS A 160 -8.34 12.06 -13.94
N GLY A 161 -7.17 12.67 -13.77
CA GLY A 161 -6.25 12.99 -14.84
C GLY A 161 -6.24 14.47 -15.19
N VAL A 162 -5.15 14.92 -15.81
CA VAL A 162 -4.87 16.32 -16.12
C VAL A 162 -4.27 16.42 -17.51
N GLY A 163 -4.26 17.63 -18.08
CA GLY A 163 -3.70 17.87 -19.42
C GLY A 163 -4.37 16.99 -20.47
N GLU A 164 -3.56 16.27 -21.26
CA GLU A 164 -4.04 15.39 -22.33
C GLU A 164 -4.82 14.15 -21.84
N GLU A 165 -4.73 13.81 -20.55
CA GLU A 165 -5.45 12.68 -19.93
C GLU A 165 -6.58 13.17 -19.00
N LYS A 166 -7.03 14.41 -19.16
CA LYS A 166 -8.06 15.03 -18.31
C LYS A 166 -9.32 14.17 -18.28
N ASN A 167 -9.79 13.86 -17.08
CA ASN A 167 -10.98 13.05 -16.81
C ASN A 167 -10.94 11.61 -17.35
N CYS A 168 -9.79 11.11 -17.80
CA CYS A 168 -9.67 9.79 -18.40
C CYS A 168 -9.33 8.68 -17.41
N LYS A 169 -8.84 9.01 -16.20
CA LYS A 169 -8.41 8.01 -15.21
C LYS A 169 -9.51 7.68 -14.22
N TYR A 170 -9.53 6.43 -13.77
CA TYR A 170 -10.55 5.90 -12.87
C TYR A 170 -9.99 4.77 -12.00
N PHE A 171 -10.68 4.51 -10.89
CA PHE A 171 -10.51 3.28 -10.14
C PHE A 171 -11.85 2.75 -9.62
N SER A 172 -11.90 1.45 -9.40
CA SER A 172 -12.98 0.78 -8.67
C SER A 172 -12.39 -0.25 -7.72
N ILE A 173 -13.05 -0.47 -6.59
CA ILE A 173 -12.70 -1.53 -5.65
C ILE A 173 -13.97 -2.16 -5.11
N GLU A 174 -14.00 -3.48 -5.11
CA GLU A 174 -15.16 -4.28 -4.72
C GLU A 174 -14.74 -5.41 -3.78
N ASN A 175 -15.46 -5.54 -2.67
CA ASN A 175 -15.37 -6.66 -1.76
C ASN A 175 -16.15 -7.86 -2.31
N GLN A 176 -15.41 -8.92 -2.65
CA GLN A 176 -15.93 -10.19 -3.16
C GLN A 176 -15.99 -11.28 -2.08
N GLY A 177 -15.99 -10.89 -0.79
CA GLY A 177 -16.03 -11.78 0.36
C GLY A 177 -14.64 -12.26 0.78
N ILE A 178 -14.01 -13.10 -0.04
CA ILE A 178 -12.69 -13.70 0.29
C ILE A 178 -11.49 -12.84 -0.14
N LYS A 179 -11.75 -11.78 -0.92
CA LYS A 179 -10.76 -10.87 -1.48
C LYS A 179 -11.43 -9.55 -1.86
N LEU A 180 -10.63 -8.51 -2.01
CA LEU A 180 -11.03 -7.35 -2.79
C LEU A 180 -10.61 -7.54 -4.25
N PHE A 181 -11.38 -6.99 -5.17
CA PHE A 181 -11.00 -6.87 -6.57
C PHE A 181 -10.95 -5.38 -6.91
N MET A 182 -9.76 -4.92 -7.28
CA MET A 182 -9.51 -3.53 -7.66
C MET A 182 -9.24 -3.43 -9.15
N GLN A 183 -9.71 -2.35 -9.78
CA GLN A 183 -9.34 -1.97 -11.14
C GLN A 183 -8.88 -0.53 -11.11
N ILE A 184 -7.76 -0.25 -11.76
CA ILE A 184 -7.27 1.11 -12.01
C ILE A 184 -7.05 1.23 -13.51
N GLY A 185 -7.47 2.33 -14.11
CA GLY A 185 -7.34 2.48 -15.56
C GLY A 185 -7.26 3.92 -16.05
N ASN A 186 -6.97 4.02 -17.34
CA ASN A 186 -6.94 5.23 -18.13
C ASN A 186 -7.66 4.95 -19.44
N ASN A 187 -8.63 5.79 -19.79
CA ASN A 187 -9.44 5.68 -21.01
C ASN A 187 -9.05 6.71 -22.06
N SER A 188 -7.92 7.41 -21.93
CA SER A 188 -7.44 8.32 -22.96
C SER A 188 -7.07 7.56 -24.23
N ASP A 189 -7.28 8.16 -25.41
CA ASP A 189 -7.00 7.49 -26.69
C ASP A 189 -5.53 7.08 -26.82
N LYS A 190 -4.61 7.92 -26.31
CA LYS A 190 -3.16 7.69 -26.38
C LYS A 190 -2.64 6.65 -25.38
N ASN A 191 -3.32 6.44 -24.25
CA ASN A 191 -2.79 5.64 -23.14
C ASN A 191 -3.87 4.74 -22.51
N LYS A 192 -4.74 4.20 -23.35
CA LYS A 192 -5.82 3.31 -22.92
C LYS A 192 -5.27 2.06 -22.24
N ILE A 193 -5.63 1.85 -20.97
CA ILE A 193 -5.22 0.69 -20.17
C ILE A 193 -6.20 0.42 -19.03
N ASN A 194 -6.43 -0.85 -18.72
CA ASN A 194 -7.18 -1.29 -17.54
C ASN A 194 -6.34 -2.33 -16.78
N LEU A 195 -6.13 -2.11 -15.49
CA LEU A 195 -5.21 -2.86 -14.65
C LEU A 195 -5.98 -3.53 -13.50
N PRO A 196 -6.45 -4.77 -13.68
CA PRO A 196 -7.18 -5.51 -12.66
C PRO A 196 -6.23 -6.19 -11.65
N ILE A 197 -6.52 -6.04 -10.36
CA ILE A 197 -5.70 -6.54 -9.26
C ILE A 197 -6.59 -7.25 -8.22
N PRO A 198 -6.51 -8.59 -8.10
CA PRO A 198 -7.09 -9.28 -6.94
C PRO A 198 -6.21 -9.06 -5.70
N ILE A 199 -6.82 -8.71 -4.58
CA ILE A 199 -6.15 -8.36 -3.32
C ILE A 199 -6.71 -9.27 -2.23
N ASN A 200 -5.87 -10.12 -1.64
CA ASN A 200 -6.29 -10.96 -0.51
C ASN A 200 -6.65 -10.10 0.72
N MET A 201 -7.41 -10.65 1.66
CA MET A 201 -7.89 -9.88 2.81
C MET A 201 -6.77 -9.29 3.70
N PRO A 202 -5.67 -9.99 4.02
CA PRO A 202 -4.57 -9.38 4.77
C PRO A 202 -4.00 -8.12 4.10
N ASN A 203 -3.76 -8.17 2.79
CA ASN A 203 -3.25 -7.03 2.03
C ASN A 203 -4.30 -5.91 1.94
N ALA A 204 -5.58 -6.25 1.84
CA ALA A 204 -6.68 -5.29 1.84
C ALA A 204 -6.76 -4.51 3.16
N VAL A 205 -6.63 -5.20 4.30
CA VAL A 205 -6.62 -4.57 5.61
C VAL A 205 -5.40 -3.64 5.75
N HIS A 206 -4.19 -4.07 5.37
CA HIS A 206 -3.02 -3.18 5.40
C HIS A 206 -3.19 -1.92 4.54
N MET A 207 -3.76 -2.07 3.35
CA MET A 207 -4.09 -0.94 2.47
C MET A 207 -5.08 0.03 3.14
N GLY A 208 -6.11 -0.51 3.81
CA GLY A 208 -7.04 0.28 4.61
C GLY A 208 -6.39 0.98 5.81
N MET A 209 -5.44 0.33 6.48
CA MET A 209 -4.72 0.91 7.62
C MET A 209 -3.82 2.08 7.22
N ILE A 210 -3.08 1.96 6.12
CA ILE A 210 -2.27 3.08 5.59
C ILE A 210 -3.17 4.26 5.21
N ALA A 211 -4.31 3.98 4.58
CA ALA A 211 -5.28 5.00 4.23
C ALA A 211 -5.90 5.67 5.48
N LEU A 212 -6.25 4.88 6.50
CA LEU A 212 -6.80 5.37 7.76
C LEU A 212 -5.79 6.22 8.53
N GLU A 213 -4.53 5.82 8.56
CA GLU A 213 -3.45 6.60 9.17
C GLU A 213 -3.32 7.97 8.51
N GLN A 214 -3.31 8.02 7.18
CA GLN A 214 -3.28 9.29 6.44
C GLN A 214 -4.54 10.12 6.70
N TYR A 215 -5.71 9.49 6.71
CA TYR A 215 -6.95 10.20 7.00
C TYR A 215 -6.95 10.79 8.41
N ALA A 216 -6.47 10.05 9.42
CA ALA A 216 -6.37 10.50 10.80
C ALA A 216 -5.40 11.68 11.00
N LYS A 217 -4.30 11.74 10.24
CA LYS A 217 -3.36 12.88 10.26
C LYS A 217 -4.02 14.21 9.89
N ASN A 218 -5.14 14.19 9.16
CA ASN A 218 -5.92 15.40 8.86
C ASN A 218 -6.73 15.93 10.05
N PHE A 219 -6.81 15.17 11.16
CA PHE A 219 -7.60 15.51 12.34
C PHE A 219 -6.78 15.32 13.62
N PRO A 220 -5.67 16.08 13.82
CA PRO A 220 -4.71 15.83 14.89
C PRO A 220 -5.29 15.96 16.30
N ALA A 221 -6.42 16.66 16.47
CA ALA A 221 -7.11 16.78 17.75
C ALA A 221 -8.05 15.60 18.07
N LEU A 222 -8.30 14.69 17.12
CA LEU A 222 -9.18 13.54 17.29
C LEU A 222 -8.38 12.26 17.52
N SER A 223 -8.91 11.37 18.36
CA SER A 223 -8.35 10.02 18.50
C SER A 223 -8.62 9.20 17.24
N SER A 224 -7.74 8.23 16.95
CA SER A 224 -7.92 7.31 15.81
C SER A 224 -9.22 6.51 15.88
N ASP A 225 -9.70 6.18 17.09
CA ASP A 225 -11.00 5.53 17.30
C ASP A 225 -12.16 6.44 16.87
N THR A 226 -12.13 7.72 17.24
CA THR A 226 -13.13 8.71 16.77
C THR A 226 -13.09 8.84 15.26
N VAL A 227 -11.92 8.94 14.65
CA VAL A 227 -11.76 9.02 13.19
C VAL A 227 -12.35 7.79 12.51
N LEU A 228 -12.05 6.59 12.99
CA LEU A 228 -12.58 5.34 12.43
C LEU A 228 -14.12 5.28 12.54
N LYS A 229 -14.69 5.68 13.69
CA LYS A 229 -16.15 5.79 13.87
C LYS A 229 -16.78 6.75 12.86
N GLN A 230 -16.15 7.88 12.59
CA GLN A 230 -16.62 8.83 11.56
C GLN A 230 -16.54 8.25 10.15
N VAL A 231 -15.46 7.51 9.83
CA VAL A 231 -15.36 6.79 8.55
C VAL A 231 -16.52 5.80 8.38
N HIS A 232 -16.82 4.99 9.40
CA HIS A 232 -17.98 4.08 9.36
C HIS A 232 -19.31 4.83 9.18
N TYR A 233 -19.50 5.95 9.88
CA TYR A 233 -20.68 6.80 9.70
C TYR A 233 -20.81 7.29 8.25
N ILE A 234 -19.73 7.82 7.65
CA ILE A 234 -19.69 8.24 6.25
C ILE A 234 -20.08 7.09 5.32
N GLY A 235 -19.53 5.89 5.54
CA GLY A 235 -19.88 4.70 4.76
C GLY A 235 -21.36 4.34 4.85
N ASN A 236 -21.95 4.36 6.05
CA ASN A 236 -23.37 4.08 6.25
C ASN A 236 -24.27 5.10 5.53
N VAL A 237 -23.93 6.38 5.64
CA VAL A 237 -24.64 7.47 4.96
C VAL A 237 -24.53 7.33 3.43
N TYR A 238 -23.35 6.97 2.92
CA TYR A 238 -23.13 6.71 1.50
C TYR A 238 -24.01 5.56 0.99
N CYS A 239 -24.12 4.48 1.77
CA CYS A 239 -25.04 3.39 1.48
C CYS A 239 -26.50 3.83 1.46
N SER A 240 -26.95 4.61 2.45
CA SER A 240 -28.36 5.04 2.52
C SER A 240 -28.77 5.88 1.31
N PHE A 241 -27.91 6.77 0.83
CA PHE A 241 -28.23 7.58 -0.36
C PHE A 241 -28.20 6.77 -1.65
N ASN A 242 -27.25 5.85 -1.80
CA ASN A 242 -27.16 5.03 -3.03
C ASN A 242 -28.15 3.86 -3.08
N HIS A 243 -28.87 3.57 -1.98
CA HIS A 243 -30.04 2.69 -1.97
C HIS A 243 -31.37 3.46 -2.04
N GLN A 244 -31.35 4.80 -1.89
CA GLN A 244 -32.53 5.67 -1.97
C GLN A 244 -32.50 6.54 -3.23
N GLU A 245 -32.53 5.91 -4.40
CA GLU A 245 -33.13 6.57 -5.56
C GLU A 245 -34.65 6.45 -5.41
N ILE A 246 -35.27 7.38 -4.66
CA ILE A 246 -36.71 7.61 -4.78
C ILE A 246 -36.91 8.22 -6.16
N LYS A 247 -37.39 7.41 -7.11
CA LYS A 247 -37.86 7.89 -8.41
C LYS A 247 -39.06 8.79 -8.15
N ASP A 248 -38.85 10.10 -8.24
CA ASP A 248 -39.97 11.02 -8.34
C ASP A 248 -40.82 10.64 -9.56
N LYS A 249 -42.12 10.64 -9.30
CA LYS A 249 -43.16 10.01 -10.09
C LYS A 249 -43.16 10.51 -11.54
N ILE A 250 -43.35 9.55 -12.43
CA ILE A 250 -43.71 9.66 -13.84
C ILE A 250 -44.79 10.77 -14.01
N PRO A 251 -44.66 11.69 -14.99
CA PRO A 251 -45.76 12.57 -15.33
C PRO A 251 -46.90 11.73 -15.89
N VAL A 252 -48.06 11.80 -15.23
CA VAL A 252 -49.32 11.27 -15.77
C VAL A 252 -49.69 12.14 -16.96
N ASN A 253 -49.82 11.49 -18.14
CA ASN A 253 -50.34 11.96 -19.43
C ASN A 253 -50.53 13.46 -19.65
#